data_AF-A0A7Y5KDK0-F1
#
_entry.id   AF-A0A7Y5KDK0-F1
#
_cell.length_a   1.000
_cell.length_b   1.000
_cell.length_c   1.000
_cell.angle_alpha   90.00
_cell.angle_beta   90.00
_cell.angle_gamma   90.00
#
_symmetry.space_group_name_H-M   'P 1'
#
loop_
_entity.id
_entity.type
_entity.pdbx_description
1 polymer ?
#
loop_
_entity_poly.entity_id
_entity_poly.type
_entity_poly.pdbx_seq_one_letter_code
_entity_poly.pdbx_strand_id
1 'polypeptide(L)'
;MKGLMKWPLIIAAILVVLRVTSEQMGAPEAVNKIFGVTWLFFLVPFYFAFKIAATNDAHPYKTLFLKMAIFAALVRAMIIPTYWLAYRFNWSAQRFSAEEGGVVGDAISPLSGYLLIPLSALIAWVIAGTLIGGGLGSLVIAWKRRGVTETPV
;
A
#
# COMPACT_ATOMS: atom_id res chain seq x y z
N MET A 1 0.53 18.22 -10.40
CA MET A 1 0.06 17.75 -9.06
C MET A 1 -1.13 16.82 -9.14
N LYS A 2 -2.18 17.11 -9.93
CA LYS A 2 -3.23 16.14 -10.28
C LYS A 2 -2.64 15.05 -11.19
N GLY A 3 -2.87 13.78 -10.87
CA GLY A 3 -2.51 12.63 -11.73
C GLY A 3 -1.43 11.69 -11.20
N LEU A 4 -0.50 12.14 -10.34
CA LEU A 4 0.58 11.28 -9.83
C LEU A 4 0.00 10.05 -9.09
N MET A 5 -0.95 10.26 -8.19
CA MET A 5 -1.53 9.18 -7.38
C MET A 5 -2.68 8.43 -8.08
N LYS A 6 -3.24 8.97 -9.17
CA LYS A 6 -4.45 8.43 -9.79
C LYS A 6 -4.26 6.99 -10.24
N TRP A 7 -3.25 6.75 -11.07
CA TRP A 7 -2.99 5.41 -11.62
C TRP A 7 -2.56 4.39 -10.55
N PRO A 8 -1.62 4.69 -9.64
CA PRO A 8 -1.28 3.79 -8.54
C PRO A 8 -2.50 3.40 -7.69
N LEU A 9 -3.41 4.34 -7.41
CA LEU A 9 -4.62 4.07 -6.62
C LEU A 9 -5.65 3.24 -7.39
N ILE A 10 -5.83 3.48 -8.68
CA ILE A 10 -6.71 2.65 -9.53
C ILE A 10 -6.20 1.21 -9.56
N ILE A 11 -4.90 1.02 -9.80
CA ILE A 11 -4.27 -0.31 -9.81
C ILE A 11 -4.45 -0.98 -8.46
N ALA A 12 -4.18 -0.28 -7.35
CA ALA A 12 -4.36 -0.81 -6.01
C ALA A 12 -5.81 -1.23 -5.74
N ALA A 13 -6.79 -0.42 -6.13
CA ALA A 13 -8.21 -0.75 -5.96
C ALA A 13 -8.59 -2.04 -6.71
N ILE A 14 -8.14 -2.17 -7.96
CA ILE A 14 -8.36 -3.38 -8.77
C ILE A 14 -7.73 -4.60 -8.09
N LEU A 15 -6.47 -4.49 -7.65
CA LEU A 15 -5.77 -5.59 -6.98
C LEU A 15 -6.43 -6.01 -5.67
N VAL A 16 -6.93 -5.05 -4.88
CA VAL A 16 -7.67 -5.36 -3.64
C VAL A 16 -8.89 -6.22 -3.96
N VAL A 17 -9.71 -5.83 -4.94
CA VAL A 17 -10.89 -6.59 -5.34
C VAL A 17 -10.50 -7.98 -5.86
N LEU A 18 -9.58 -8.04 -6.82
CA LEU A 18 -9.13 -9.32 -7.40
C LEU A 18 -8.58 -10.27 -6.35
N ARG A 19 -7.78 -9.75 -5.41
CA ARG A 19 -7.22 -10.54 -4.32
C ARG A 19 -8.30 -11.10 -3.42
N VAL A 20 -9.26 -10.26 -2.99
CA VAL A 20 -10.38 -10.71 -2.15
C VAL A 20 -11.12 -11.84 -2.85
N THR A 21 -11.51 -11.64 -4.11
CA THR A 21 -12.27 -12.64 -4.88
C THR A 21 -11.47 -13.94 -5.05
N SER A 22 -10.20 -13.84 -5.43
CA SER A 22 -9.30 -14.99 -5.60
C SER A 22 -9.16 -15.80 -4.30
N GLU A 23 -8.95 -15.12 -3.17
CA GLU A 23 -8.83 -15.78 -1.86
C GLU A 23 -10.15 -16.44 -1.42
N GLN A 24 -11.31 -15.80 -1.66
CA GLN A 24 -12.61 -16.42 -1.37
C GLN A 24 -12.89 -17.67 -2.22
N MET A 25 -12.34 -17.72 -3.44
CA MET A 25 -12.46 -18.87 -4.32
C MET A 25 -11.49 -20.02 -3.98
N GLY A 26 -10.69 -19.88 -2.91
CA GLY A 26 -9.72 -20.89 -2.50
C GLY A 26 -8.48 -20.98 -3.40
N ALA A 27 -8.14 -19.90 -4.11
CA ALA A 27 -6.95 -19.88 -4.95
C ALA A 27 -5.67 -20.09 -4.10
N PRO A 28 -4.62 -20.75 -4.65
CA PRO A 28 -3.37 -20.97 -3.93
C PRO A 28 -2.72 -19.66 -3.46
N GLU A 29 -2.03 -19.71 -2.33
CA GLU A 29 -1.38 -18.54 -1.72
C GLU A 29 -0.42 -17.81 -2.70
N ALA A 30 0.28 -18.57 -3.55
CA ALA A 30 1.16 -18.01 -4.57
C ALA A 30 0.42 -17.06 -5.54
N VAL A 31 -0.80 -17.41 -5.94
CA VAL A 31 -1.66 -16.58 -6.81
C VAL A 31 -2.12 -15.34 -6.05
N ASN A 32 -2.51 -15.51 -4.78
CA ASN A 32 -2.98 -14.39 -3.94
C ASN A 32 -1.87 -13.37 -3.63
N LYS A 33 -0.60 -13.82 -3.54
CA LYS A 33 0.57 -12.95 -3.40
C LYS A 33 0.76 -12.03 -4.62
N ILE A 34 0.47 -12.50 -5.83
CA ILE A 34 0.53 -11.70 -7.07
C ILE A 34 -0.50 -10.57 -7.03
N PHE A 35 -1.73 -10.87 -6.58
CA PHE A 35 -2.78 -9.86 -6.43
C PHE A 35 -2.63 -9.02 -5.14
N GLY A 36 -1.60 -9.26 -4.34
CA GLY A 36 -1.25 -8.43 -3.19
C GLY A 36 -0.92 -7.00 -3.58
N VAL A 37 -1.23 -6.03 -2.72
CA VAL A 37 -0.77 -4.64 -2.90
C VAL A 37 0.64 -4.42 -2.35
N THR A 38 1.23 -5.40 -1.67
CA THR A 38 2.52 -5.24 -0.98
C THR A 38 3.65 -4.90 -1.95
N TRP A 39 3.66 -5.50 -3.14
CA TRP A 39 4.70 -5.21 -4.13
C TRP A 39 4.58 -3.80 -4.74
N LEU A 40 3.41 -3.15 -4.66
CA LEU A 40 3.27 -1.76 -5.09
C LEU A 40 4.13 -0.82 -4.25
N PHE A 41 4.43 -1.17 -2.99
CA PHE A 41 5.37 -0.42 -2.16
C PHE A 41 6.83 -0.51 -2.62
N PHE A 42 7.12 -1.35 -3.62
CA PHE A 42 8.41 -1.32 -4.31
C PHE A 42 8.31 -0.51 -5.60
N LEU A 43 7.29 -0.71 -6.45
CA LEU A 43 7.20 -0.03 -7.76
C LEU A 43 6.75 1.44 -7.69
N VAL A 44 5.76 1.76 -6.86
CA VAL A 44 5.20 3.13 -6.76
C VAL A 44 6.24 4.14 -6.29
N PRO A 45 7.14 3.82 -5.33
CA PRO A 45 8.26 4.69 -5.01
C PRO A 45 9.13 5.07 -6.19
N PHE A 46 9.50 4.12 -7.07
CA PHE A 46 10.29 4.44 -8.27
C PHE A 46 9.51 5.38 -9.17
N TYR A 47 8.23 5.09 -9.42
CA TYR A 47 7.39 5.95 -10.25
C TYR A 47 7.27 7.38 -9.68
N PHE A 48 7.04 7.52 -8.37
CA PHE A 48 7.03 8.83 -7.70
C PHE A 48 8.38 9.51 -7.77
N ALA A 49 9.46 8.79 -7.46
CA ALA A 49 10.82 9.31 -7.47
C ALA A 49 11.23 9.83 -8.86
N PHE A 50 10.98 9.08 -9.94
CA PHE A 50 11.28 9.53 -11.30
C PHE A 50 10.51 10.80 -11.67
N LYS A 51 9.20 10.85 -11.33
CA LYS A 51 8.38 12.03 -11.59
C LYS A 51 8.82 13.24 -10.77
N ILE A 52 9.17 13.06 -9.50
CA ILE A 52 9.66 14.13 -8.62
C ILE A 52 11.05 14.60 -9.07
N ALA A 53 11.95 13.69 -9.44
CA ALA A 53 13.29 14.01 -9.92
C ALA A 53 13.29 14.73 -11.28
N ALA A 54 12.21 14.63 -12.05
CA ALA A 54 11.98 15.39 -13.27
C ALA A 54 11.42 16.80 -13.02
N THR A 55 11.10 17.16 -11.78
CA THR A 55 10.59 18.48 -11.40
C THR A 55 11.62 19.27 -10.60
N ASN A 56 11.54 20.61 -10.70
CA ASN A 56 12.32 21.55 -9.88
C ASN A 56 11.71 21.73 -8.47
N ASP A 57 11.17 20.66 -7.89
CA ASP A 57 10.67 20.69 -6.51
C ASP A 57 11.82 21.02 -5.55
N ALA A 58 11.60 22.05 -4.72
CA ALA A 58 12.54 22.52 -3.70
C ALA A 58 12.76 21.49 -2.58
N HIS A 59 11.78 20.63 -2.34
CA HIS A 59 11.82 19.64 -1.26
C HIS A 59 11.44 18.23 -1.75
N PRO A 60 12.20 17.65 -2.69
CA PRO A 60 11.81 16.40 -3.39
C PRO A 60 11.63 15.21 -2.44
N TYR A 61 12.47 15.11 -1.40
CA TYR A 61 12.39 14.03 -0.41
C TYR A 61 11.14 14.18 0.46
N LYS A 62 10.86 15.39 0.97
CA LYS A 62 9.64 15.66 1.74
C LYS A 62 8.40 15.37 0.91
N THR A 63 8.39 15.78 -0.36
CA THR A 63 7.32 15.48 -1.29
C THR A 63 7.17 13.97 -1.49
N LEU A 64 8.26 13.23 -1.70
CA LEU A 64 8.21 11.77 -1.83
C LEU A 64 7.60 11.10 -0.59
N PHE A 65 8.09 11.41 0.61
CA PHE A 65 7.59 10.82 1.85
C PHE A 65 6.11 11.14 2.08
N LEU A 66 5.68 12.38 1.84
CA LEU A 66 4.28 12.77 1.95
C LEU A 66 3.40 12.02 0.94
N LYS A 67 3.86 11.87 -0.31
CA LYS A 67 3.13 11.11 -1.34
C LYS A 67 3.05 9.62 -0.99
N MET A 68 4.12 9.05 -0.44
CA MET A 68 4.13 7.66 0.01
C MET A 68 3.19 7.45 1.20
N ALA A 69 3.17 8.35 2.18
CA ALA A 69 2.26 8.28 3.31
C ALA A 69 0.79 8.34 2.87
N ILE A 70 0.44 9.30 2.01
CA ILE A 70 -0.92 9.43 1.47
C ILE A 70 -1.28 8.20 0.64
N PHE A 71 -0.39 7.74 -0.23
CA PHE A 71 -0.63 6.53 -1.03
C PHE A 71 -0.87 5.31 -0.13
N ALA A 72 0.00 5.06 0.85
CA ALA A 72 -0.14 3.95 1.78
C ALA A 72 -1.45 4.01 2.57
N ALA A 73 -1.81 5.20 3.06
CA ALA A 73 -3.05 5.40 3.81
C ALA A 73 -4.28 5.14 2.96
N LEU A 74 -4.30 5.63 1.71
CA LEU A 74 -5.43 5.42 0.80
C LEU A 74 -5.55 3.96 0.36
N VAL A 75 -4.45 3.27 0.07
CA VAL A 75 -4.48 1.83 -0.23
C VAL A 75 -5.02 1.04 0.96
N ARG A 76 -4.62 1.39 2.19
CA ARG A 76 -5.15 0.74 3.40
C ARG A 76 -6.61 1.06 3.65
N ALA A 77 -7.03 2.29 3.41
CA ALA A 77 -8.44 2.67 3.47
C ALA A 77 -9.30 1.86 2.49
N MET A 78 -8.79 1.49 1.32
CA MET A 78 -9.50 0.59 0.38
C MET A 78 -9.63 -0.85 0.91
N ILE A 79 -8.70 -1.29 1.75
CA ILE A 79 -8.69 -2.64 2.31
C ILE A 79 -9.64 -2.75 3.51
N ILE A 80 -9.79 -1.69 4.31
CA ILE A 80 -10.63 -1.71 5.53
C ILE A 80 -12.06 -2.22 5.28
N PRO A 81 -12.80 -1.76 4.24
CA PRO A 81 -14.13 -2.29 3.94
C PRO A 81 -14.15 -3.80 3.73
N THR A 82 -13.06 -4.39 3.20
CA THR A 82 -12.98 -5.84 3.02
C THR A 82 -12.89 -6.59 4.36
N TYR A 83 -12.27 -5.99 5.38
CA TYR A 83 -12.26 -6.54 6.73
C TYR A 83 -13.64 -6.40 7.39
N TRP A 84 -14.33 -5.27 7.21
CA TRP A 84 -15.69 -5.12 7.72
C TRP A 84 -16.66 -6.13 7.10
N LEU A 85 -16.57 -6.34 5.79
CA LEU A 85 -17.36 -7.35 5.09
C LEU A 85 -16.98 -8.76 5.55
N ALA A 86 -15.68 -9.06 5.70
CA ALA A 86 -15.23 -10.36 6.19
C ALA A 86 -15.76 -10.67 7.59
N TYR A 87 -15.70 -9.70 8.51
CA TYR A 87 -16.27 -9.82 9.85
C TYR A 87 -17.78 -10.06 9.78
N ARG A 88 -18.51 -9.25 8.98
CA ARG A 88 -19.97 -9.31 8.92
C ARG A 88 -20.51 -10.61 8.31
N PHE A 89 -19.79 -11.15 7.32
CA PHE A 89 -20.21 -12.31 6.52
C PHE A 89 -19.44 -13.59 6.85
N ASN A 90 -18.53 -13.56 7.83
CA ASN A 90 -17.74 -14.70 8.26
C ASN A 90 -17.00 -15.37 7.08
N TRP A 91 -16.28 -14.55 6.31
CA TRP A 91 -15.57 -14.99 5.11
C TRP A 91 -14.47 -16.02 5.43
N SER A 92 -14.31 -17.02 4.57
CA SER A 92 -13.44 -18.18 4.80
C SER A 92 -11.97 -17.96 4.44
N ALA A 93 -11.63 -16.89 3.72
CA ALA A 93 -10.24 -16.65 3.33
C ALA A 93 -9.32 -16.52 4.55
N GLN A 94 -8.23 -17.30 4.53
CA GLN A 94 -7.27 -17.44 5.64
C GLN A 94 -6.79 -16.11 6.22
N ARG A 95 -6.52 -15.09 5.39
CA ARG A 95 -6.05 -13.77 5.88
C ARG A 95 -7.02 -13.06 6.83
N PHE A 96 -8.30 -13.45 6.81
CA PHE A 96 -9.31 -12.88 7.67
C PHE A 96 -9.50 -13.69 8.95
N SER A 97 -8.95 -14.90 9.05
CA SER A 97 -9.00 -15.70 10.27
C SER A 97 -8.25 -15.02 11.42
N ALA A 98 -8.74 -15.18 12.64
CA ALA A 98 -8.11 -14.66 13.84
C ALA A 98 -6.71 -15.26 14.06
N GLU A 99 -6.47 -16.49 13.61
CA GLU A 99 -5.18 -17.18 13.66
C GLU A 99 -4.08 -16.43 12.90
N GLU A 100 -4.46 -15.75 11.81
CA GLU A 100 -3.56 -14.94 10.98
C GLU A 100 -3.61 -13.44 11.35
N GLY A 101 -4.18 -13.11 12.51
CA GLY A 101 -4.37 -11.71 12.95
C GLY A 101 -5.50 -10.98 12.22
N GLY A 102 -6.42 -11.72 11.59
CA GLY A 102 -7.61 -11.20 10.93
C GLY A 102 -8.77 -10.93 11.90
N VAL A 103 -9.97 -10.76 11.35
CA VAL A 103 -11.18 -10.31 12.07
C VAL A 103 -12.23 -11.41 12.25
N VAL A 104 -11.99 -12.61 11.76
CA VAL A 104 -12.96 -13.71 11.76
C VAL A 104 -12.52 -14.76 12.78
N GLY A 105 -13.33 -14.94 13.84
CA GLY A 105 -13.13 -15.96 14.86
C GLY A 105 -13.98 -15.69 16.10
N ASP A 106 -14.25 -16.73 16.90
CA ASP A 106 -15.19 -16.68 18.02
C ASP A 106 -14.78 -15.69 19.13
N ALA A 107 -13.48 -15.41 19.25
CA ALA A 107 -12.94 -14.48 20.23
C ALA A 107 -12.93 -13.00 19.77
N ILE A 108 -13.35 -12.70 18.55
CA ILE A 108 -13.27 -11.33 17.99
C ILE A 108 -14.54 -10.54 18.33
N SER A 109 -14.40 -9.58 19.25
CA SER A 109 -15.48 -8.65 19.57
C SER A 109 -15.82 -7.70 18.40
N PRO A 110 -17.02 -7.10 18.35
CA PRO A 110 -17.36 -6.09 17.35
C PRO A 110 -16.39 -4.90 17.32
N LEU A 111 -15.93 -4.45 18.50
CA LEU A 111 -14.95 -3.37 18.59
C LEU A 111 -13.61 -3.77 17.94
N SER A 112 -13.15 -5.00 18.21
CA SER A 112 -11.92 -5.53 17.63
C SER A 112 -12.04 -5.71 16.11
N GLY A 113 -13.14 -6.32 15.66
CA GLY A 113 -13.38 -6.68 14.26
C GLY A 113 -13.60 -5.48 13.34
N TYR A 114 -14.37 -4.48 13.78
CA TYR A 114 -14.64 -3.29 12.95
C TYR A 114 -13.58 -2.19 13.09
N LEU A 115 -12.93 -2.05 14.25
CA LEU A 115 -12.08 -0.89 14.51
C LEU A 115 -10.63 -1.26 14.83
N LEU A 116 -10.37 -1.99 15.92
CA LEU A 116 -9.01 -2.10 16.45
C LEU A 116 -8.06 -2.83 15.51
N ILE A 117 -8.49 -3.97 14.94
CA ILE A 117 -7.66 -4.76 14.02
C ILE A 117 -7.45 -4.01 12.70
N PRO A 118 -8.49 -3.49 12.01
CA PRO A 118 -8.28 -2.70 10.78
C PRO A 118 -7.44 -1.44 10.99
N LEU A 119 -7.62 -0.72 12.10
CA LEU A 119 -6.90 0.51 12.39
C LEU A 119 -5.42 0.25 12.73
N SER A 120 -5.13 -0.74 13.57
CA SER A 120 -3.75 -1.10 13.91
C SER A 120 -2.99 -1.58 12.67
N ALA A 121 -3.62 -2.41 11.84
CA ALA A 121 -3.06 -2.83 10.56
C ALA A 121 -2.81 -1.62 9.64
N LEU A 122 -3.75 -0.68 9.54
CA LEU A 122 -3.55 0.55 8.76
C LEU A 122 -2.31 1.30 9.23
N ILE A 123 -2.19 1.57 10.53
CA ILE A 123 -1.08 2.36 11.09
C ILE A 123 0.26 1.67 10.82
N ALA A 124 0.38 0.39 11.18
CA ALA A 124 1.62 -0.38 11.01
C ALA A 124 2.08 -0.37 9.55
N TRP A 125 1.16 -0.63 8.62
CA TRP A 125 1.49 -0.69 7.20
C TRP A 125 1.71 0.66 6.54
N VAL A 126 1.06 1.73 7.01
CA VAL A 126 1.33 3.09 6.55
C VAL A 126 2.75 3.51 6.93
N ILE A 127 3.17 3.25 8.17
CA ILE A 127 4.53 3.53 8.63
C ILE A 127 5.53 2.72 7.80
N ALA A 128 5.36 1.40 7.73
CA ALA A 128 6.27 0.52 6.99
C ALA A 128 6.38 0.91 5.50
N GLY A 129 5.24 1.09 4.83
CA GLY A 129 5.21 1.46 3.41
C GLY A 129 5.82 2.83 3.13
N THR A 130 5.65 3.78 4.05
CA THR A 130 6.25 5.11 3.93
C THR A 130 7.76 5.06 4.11
N LEU A 131 8.27 4.32 5.10
CA LEU A 131 9.70 4.22 5.36
C LEU A 131 10.42 3.45 4.26
N ILE A 132 9.90 2.28 3.87
CA ILE A 132 10.50 1.44 2.82
C ILE A 132 10.45 2.18 1.48
N GLY A 133 9.28 2.66 1.09
CA GLY A 133 9.11 3.34 -0.19
C GLY A 133 9.81 4.71 -0.23
N GLY A 134 9.74 5.49 0.84
CA GLY A 134 10.46 6.76 0.96
C GLY A 134 11.97 6.55 0.87
N GLY A 135 12.51 5.52 1.53
CA GLY A 135 13.92 5.15 1.45
C GLY A 135 14.34 4.78 0.02
N LEU A 136 13.64 3.83 -0.60
CA LEU A 136 13.94 3.38 -1.98
C LEU A 136 13.84 4.52 -3.00
N GLY A 137 12.76 5.31 -2.95
CA GLY A 137 12.60 6.43 -3.87
C GLY A 137 13.62 7.55 -3.65
N SER A 138 14.11 7.74 -2.42
CA SER A 138 15.15 8.74 -2.14
C SER A 138 16.48 8.38 -2.82
N LEU A 139 16.84 7.09 -2.87
CA LEU A 139 18.03 6.62 -3.61
C LEU A 139 17.92 6.96 -5.10
N VAL A 140 16.73 6.79 -5.69
CA VAL A 140 16.47 7.09 -7.10
C VAL A 140 16.57 8.60 -7.37
N ILE A 141 15.99 9.43 -6.50
CA ILE A 141 16.07 10.90 -6.62
C ILE A 141 17.54 11.34 -6.55
N ALA A 142 18.30 10.81 -5.60
CA ALA A 142 19.71 11.13 -5.42
C ALA A 142 20.53 10.74 -6.65
N TRP A 143 20.33 9.54 -7.19
CA TRP A 143 21.02 9.07 -8.39
C TRP A 143 20.71 9.96 -9.62
N LYS A 144 19.42 10.24 -9.88
CA LYS A 144 19.01 11.02 -11.05
C LYS A 144 19.50 12.47 -10.98
N ARG A 145 19.50 13.09 -9.79
CA ARG A 145 19.96 14.48 -9.62
C ARG A 145 21.48 14.62 -9.69
N ARG A 146 22.27 13.61 -9.28
CA ARG A 146 23.73 13.60 -9.45
C ARG A 146 24.17 13.66 -10.92
N GLY A 147 23.47 12.93 -11.80
CA GLY A 147 23.75 12.95 -13.24
C GLY A 147 23.46 14.30 -13.94
N VAL A 148 22.77 15.23 -13.28
CA VAL A 148 22.52 16.58 -13.82
C VAL A 148 23.66 17.55 -13.48
N THR A 149 24.38 17.34 -12.38
CA THR A 149 25.50 18.17 -11.95
C THR A 149 26.83 17.83 -12.64
N GLU A 150 26.92 16.68 -13.31
CA GLU A 150 28.15 16.18 -13.95
C GLU A 150 28.25 16.46 -15.46
N THR A 151 27.34 17.23 -16.07
CA THR A 151 27.55 17.75 -17.44
C THR A 151 28.32 19.07 -17.38
N PRO A 152 29.63 19.11 -17.66
CA PRO A 152 30.36 20.37 -17.82
C PRO A 152 30.02 20.94 -19.19
N VAL A 153 29.70 22.23 -19.24
CA VAL A 153 29.68 23.02 -20.49
C VAL A 153 31.10 23.45 -20.79
#